data_AF-A0AAT9T6P4-F1
#
_entry.id   AF-A0AAT9T6P4-F1
#
_cell.length_a   1.000
_cell.length_b   1.000
_cell.length_c   1.000
_cell.angle_alpha   90.00
_cell.angle_beta   90.00
_cell.angle_gamma   90.00
#
_symmetry.space_group_name_H-M   'P 1'
#
loop_
_entity.id
_entity.type
_entity.pdbx_description
1 polymer ?
#
loop_
_entity_poly.entity_id
_entity_poly.type
_entity_poly.pdbx_seq_one_letter_code
_entity_poly.pdbx_strand_id
1 'polypeptide(L)'
;MDAQEATLWAAGIGMAGVVLTAGLGWRSSRISAKAQVDAALAGVREQADQEQKVAIRTAQRAAHHEFLGQIEATCMALDRALHVSKAAYADVEYHRRTHLPVPPGPEWVAAKARLEDSVDALWFRPSALRLYADTATVDKAERLMRLVRSAADTFYAVEDAINEDLDPAPHYESIQGELNALKGGISEWSAVAATSLGRPSE
;
A
#
# COMPACT_ATOMS: atom_id res chain seq x y z
N MET A 1 -18.16 82.68 43.93
CA MET A 1 -17.43 81.48 44.36
C MET A 1 -18.37 80.30 44.53
N ASP A 2 -18.34 79.31 43.67
CA ASP A 2 -18.89 79.30 42.32
C ASP A 2 -19.30 77.85 42.06
N ALA A 3 -20.60 77.61 41.88
CA ALA A 3 -21.13 76.28 41.56
C ALA A 3 -20.58 75.72 40.22
N GLN A 4 -19.86 76.54 39.45
CA GLN A 4 -19.14 76.19 38.23
C GLN A 4 -17.76 75.53 38.47
N GLU A 5 -17.10 75.71 39.62
CA GLU A 5 -15.81 75.04 39.89
C GLU A 5 -16.00 73.58 40.34
N ALA A 6 -17.07 73.27 41.06
CA ALA A 6 -17.36 71.90 41.49
C ALA A 6 -17.76 70.95 40.33
N THR A 7 -18.33 71.51 39.25
CA THR A 7 -18.73 70.73 38.06
C THR A 7 -17.55 70.33 37.18
N LEU A 8 -16.48 71.14 37.17
CA LEU A 8 -15.25 70.85 36.41
C LEU A 8 -14.42 69.70 37.01
N TRP A 9 -14.42 69.55 38.34
CA TRP A 9 -13.74 68.45 39.02
C TRP A 9 -14.51 67.12 38.94
N ALA A 10 -15.85 67.14 38.95
CA ALA A 10 -16.66 65.93 38.79
C ALA A 10 -16.59 65.35 37.36
N ALA A 11 -16.41 66.19 36.33
CA ALA A 11 -16.25 65.76 34.95
C ALA A 11 -14.86 65.12 34.67
N GLY A 12 -13.80 65.58 35.35
CA GLY A 12 -12.43 65.07 35.15
C GLY A 12 -12.18 63.67 35.73
N ILE A 13 -12.79 63.33 36.87
CA ILE A 13 -12.61 62.04 37.53
C ILE A 13 -13.44 60.94 36.84
N GLY A 14 -14.62 61.26 36.32
CA GLY A 14 -15.45 60.33 35.55
C GLY A 14 -14.81 59.89 34.22
N MET A 15 -14.14 60.80 33.52
CA MET A 15 -13.49 60.50 32.23
C MET A 15 -12.22 59.66 32.39
N ALA A 16 -11.43 59.86 33.46
CA ALA A 16 -10.25 59.02 33.72
C ALA A 16 -10.62 57.57 34.07
N GLY A 17 -11.71 57.37 34.82
CA GLY A 17 -12.26 56.04 35.13
C GLY A 17 -12.79 55.29 33.90
N VAL A 18 -13.47 56.00 32.99
CA VAL A 18 -14.01 55.44 31.72
C VAL A 18 -12.89 55.12 30.72
N VAL A 19 -11.84 55.93 30.62
CA VAL A 19 -10.70 55.65 29.74
C VAL A 19 -9.85 54.48 30.26
N LEU A 20 -9.68 54.34 31.58
CA LEU A 20 -8.98 53.20 32.18
C LEU A 20 -9.78 51.90 32.08
N THR A 21 -11.10 51.92 32.29
CA THR A 21 -11.97 50.74 32.11
C THR A 21 -12.13 50.36 30.64
N ALA A 22 -12.23 51.32 29.72
CA ALA A 22 -12.20 51.05 28.28
C ALA A 22 -10.83 50.51 27.81
N GLY A 23 -9.73 51.01 28.37
CA GLY A 23 -8.37 50.51 28.08
C GLY A 23 -8.10 49.10 28.65
N LEU A 24 -8.63 48.80 29.84
CA LEU A 24 -8.63 47.46 30.42
C LEU A 24 -9.52 46.49 29.64
N GLY A 25 -10.70 46.94 29.19
CA GLY A 25 -11.60 46.18 28.33
C GLY A 25 -11.04 45.93 26.93
N TRP A 26 -10.27 46.87 26.37
CA TRP A 26 -9.58 46.69 25.08
C TRP A 26 -8.38 45.74 25.19
N ARG A 27 -7.62 45.81 26.29
CA ARG A 27 -6.56 44.83 26.55
C ARG A 27 -7.12 43.43 26.79
N SER A 28 -8.19 43.29 27.57
CA SER A 28 -8.82 41.98 27.81
C SER A 28 -9.48 41.45 26.53
N SER A 29 -10.12 42.28 25.71
CA SER A 29 -10.69 41.87 24.43
C SER A 29 -9.62 41.44 23.43
N ARG A 30 -8.45 42.09 23.41
CA ARG A 30 -7.30 41.65 22.59
C ARG A 30 -6.70 40.34 23.08
N ILE A 31 -6.62 40.11 24.39
CA ILE A 31 -6.13 38.85 24.96
C ILE A 31 -7.11 37.72 24.64
N SER A 32 -8.42 37.95 24.81
CA SER A 32 -9.45 36.97 24.47
C SER A 32 -9.53 36.69 22.97
N ALA A 33 -9.43 37.72 22.11
CA ALA A 33 -9.39 37.54 20.66
C ALA A 33 -8.13 36.79 20.22
N LYS A 34 -6.97 37.07 20.83
CA LYS A 34 -5.74 36.31 20.59
C LYS A 34 -5.89 34.85 21.02
N ALA A 35 -6.46 34.59 22.20
CA ALA A 35 -6.70 33.24 22.68
C ALA A 35 -7.70 32.47 21.80
N GLN A 36 -8.72 33.14 21.26
CA GLN A 36 -9.66 32.54 20.30
C GLN A 36 -8.98 32.24 18.95
N VAL A 37 -8.11 33.12 18.46
CA VAL A 37 -7.33 32.90 17.23
C VAL A 37 -6.33 31.76 17.43
N ASP A 38 -5.63 31.72 18.56
CA ASP A 38 -4.67 30.66 18.90
C ASP A 38 -5.37 29.30 19.07
N ALA A 39 -6.57 29.27 19.67
CA ALA A 39 -7.40 28.07 19.78
C ALA A 39 -7.96 27.63 18.41
N ALA A 40 -8.38 28.56 17.55
CA ALA A 40 -8.81 28.25 16.19
C ALA A 40 -7.65 27.71 15.34
N LEU A 41 -6.45 28.29 15.48
CA LEU A 41 -5.22 27.79 14.83
C LEU A 41 -4.81 26.41 15.35
N ALA A 42 -4.95 26.16 16.65
CA ALA A 42 -4.71 24.84 17.23
C ALA A 42 -5.73 23.81 16.69
N GLY A 43 -7.02 24.17 16.62
CA GLY A 43 -8.06 23.32 16.05
C GLY A 43 -7.85 23.03 14.55
N VAL A 44 -7.44 24.03 13.75
CA VAL A 44 -7.11 23.83 12.33
C VAL A 44 -5.88 22.94 12.15
N ARG A 45 -4.85 23.07 13.00
CA ARG A 45 -3.68 22.20 12.98
C ARG A 45 -4.03 20.77 13.35
N GLU A 46 -4.82 20.58 14.40
CA GLU A 46 -5.28 19.26 14.82
C GLU A 46 -6.16 18.60 13.74
N GLN A 47 -7.04 19.37 13.10
CA GLN A 47 -7.85 18.88 11.99
C GLN A 47 -6.97 18.52 10.77
N ALA A 48 -6.00 19.36 10.41
CA ALA A 48 -5.05 19.07 9.33
C ALA A 48 -4.22 17.81 9.61
N ASP A 49 -3.75 17.63 10.86
CA ASP A 49 -3.03 16.42 11.29
C ASP A 49 -3.93 15.18 11.23
N GLN A 50 -5.20 15.29 11.63
CA GLN A 50 -6.17 14.20 11.53
C GLN A 50 -6.46 13.83 10.07
N GLU A 51 -6.69 14.82 9.20
CA GLU A 51 -6.91 14.64 7.77
C GLU A 51 -5.70 13.99 7.10
N GLN A 52 -4.48 14.45 7.42
CA GLN A 52 -3.24 13.84 6.94
C GLN A 52 -3.09 12.39 7.40
N LYS A 53 -3.39 12.08 8.67
CA LYS A 53 -3.39 10.69 9.19
C LYS A 53 -4.44 9.81 8.49
N VAL A 54 -5.60 10.34 8.13
CA VAL A 54 -6.62 9.60 7.37
C VAL A 54 -6.17 9.36 5.93
N ALA A 55 -5.56 10.37 5.28
CA ALA A 55 -5.05 10.26 3.92
C ALA A 55 -3.93 9.21 3.82
N ILE A 56 -2.96 9.23 4.75
CA ILE A 56 -1.88 8.24 4.81
C ILE A 56 -2.44 6.83 5.02
N ARG A 57 -3.38 6.64 5.96
CA ARG A 57 -4.00 5.33 6.18
C ARG A 57 -4.74 4.82 4.95
N THR A 58 -5.45 5.69 4.25
CA THR A 58 -6.15 5.34 3.00
C THR A 58 -5.16 4.94 1.90
N ALA A 59 -4.06 5.69 1.75
CA ALA A 59 -3.00 5.37 0.81
C ALA A 59 -2.31 4.03 1.15
N GLN A 60 -2.05 3.76 2.43
CA GLN A 60 -1.55 2.46 2.91
C GLN A 60 -2.51 1.33 2.53
N ARG A 61 -3.82 1.47 2.82
CA ARG A 61 -4.83 0.45 2.46
C ARG A 61 -4.81 0.16 0.96
N ALA A 62 -4.82 1.21 0.15
CA ALA A 62 -4.83 1.10 -1.31
C ALA A 62 -3.56 0.38 -1.82
N ALA A 63 -2.38 0.79 -1.35
CA ALA A 63 -1.12 0.18 -1.73
C ALA A 63 -1.03 -1.31 -1.31
N HIS A 64 -1.53 -1.65 -0.12
CA HIS A 64 -1.60 -3.05 0.34
C HIS A 64 -2.53 -3.91 -0.51
N HIS A 65 -3.74 -3.41 -0.81
CA HIS A 65 -4.71 -4.14 -1.63
C HIS A 65 -4.24 -4.30 -3.07
N GLU A 66 -3.64 -3.26 -3.64
CA GLU A 66 -3.08 -3.31 -4.99
C GLU A 66 -1.95 -4.33 -5.09
N PHE A 67 -1.01 -4.32 -4.13
CA PHE A 67 0.07 -5.32 -4.08
C PHE A 67 -0.48 -6.74 -3.91
N LEU A 68 -1.46 -6.94 -3.03
CA LEU A 68 -2.09 -8.24 -2.83
C LEU A 68 -2.77 -8.75 -4.11
N GLY A 69 -3.57 -7.93 -4.78
CA GLY A 69 -4.27 -8.33 -6.01
C GLY A 69 -3.30 -8.70 -7.13
N GLN A 70 -2.18 -7.97 -7.25
CA GLN A 70 -1.15 -8.27 -8.26
C GLN A 70 -0.43 -9.58 -7.95
N ILE A 71 -0.01 -9.80 -6.70
CA ILE A 71 0.72 -11.03 -6.37
C ILE A 71 -0.15 -12.28 -6.44
N GLU A 72 -1.44 -12.17 -6.10
CA GLU A 72 -2.43 -13.22 -6.31
C GLU A 72 -2.60 -13.53 -7.80
N ALA A 73 -2.73 -12.49 -8.64
CA ALA A 73 -2.84 -12.66 -10.08
C ALA A 73 -1.61 -13.36 -10.68
N THR A 74 -0.40 -12.96 -10.29
CA THR A 74 0.82 -13.62 -10.77
C THR A 74 0.95 -15.05 -10.25
N CYS A 75 0.57 -15.32 -8.99
CA CYS A 75 0.52 -16.67 -8.45
C CYS A 75 -0.44 -17.57 -9.25
N MET A 76 -1.64 -17.08 -9.59
CA MET A 76 -2.60 -17.82 -10.40
C MET A 76 -2.11 -18.04 -11.84
N ALA A 77 -1.42 -17.06 -12.41
CA ALA A 77 -0.83 -17.17 -13.74
C ALA A 77 0.24 -18.29 -13.79
N LEU A 78 1.14 -18.33 -12.80
CA LEU A 78 2.15 -19.39 -12.65
C LEU A 78 1.52 -20.77 -12.44
N ASP A 79 0.52 -20.87 -11.55
CA ASP A 79 -0.20 -22.12 -11.29
C ASP A 79 -0.89 -22.65 -12.55
N ARG A 80 -1.52 -21.76 -13.32
CA ARG A 80 -2.14 -22.11 -14.60
C ARG A 80 -1.10 -22.51 -15.65
N ALA A 81 0.03 -21.80 -15.73
CA ALA A 81 1.10 -22.12 -16.66
C ALA A 81 1.69 -23.51 -16.38
N LEU A 82 1.92 -23.84 -15.11
CA LEU A 82 2.35 -25.16 -14.66
C LEU A 82 1.32 -26.26 -14.98
N HIS A 83 0.03 -25.96 -14.79
CA HIS A 83 -1.02 -26.92 -15.12
C HIS A 83 -1.06 -27.22 -16.63
N VAL A 84 -0.99 -26.18 -17.46
CA VAL A 84 -0.98 -26.31 -18.92
C VAL A 84 0.27 -27.06 -19.40
N SER A 85 1.45 -26.80 -18.82
CA SER A 85 2.68 -27.52 -19.18
C SER A 85 2.60 -29.01 -18.85
N LYS A 86 2.08 -29.37 -17.66
CA LYS A 86 1.85 -30.77 -17.28
C LYS A 86 0.89 -31.47 -18.24
N ALA A 87 -0.22 -30.81 -18.60
CA ALA A 87 -1.20 -31.35 -19.53
C ALA A 87 -0.61 -31.54 -20.94
N ALA A 88 0.10 -30.54 -21.45
CA ALA A 88 0.76 -30.60 -22.76
C ALA A 88 1.79 -31.73 -22.82
N TYR A 89 2.63 -31.87 -21.79
CA TYR A 89 3.61 -32.95 -21.71
C TYR A 89 2.95 -34.34 -21.69
N ALA A 90 1.88 -34.51 -20.91
CA ALA A 90 1.15 -35.77 -20.85
C ALA A 90 0.52 -36.15 -22.21
N ASP A 91 0.03 -35.16 -22.96
CA ASP A 91 -0.55 -35.34 -24.29
C ASP A 91 0.52 -35.73 -25.32
N VAL A 92 1.66 -35.04 -25.32
CA VAL A 92 2.83 -35.40 -26.16
C VAL A 92 3.28 -36.83 -25.89
N GLU A 93 3.39 -37.22 -24.61
CA GLU A 93 3.76 -38.59 -24.22
C GLU A 93 2.73 -39.64 -24.68
N TYR A 94 1.44 -39.34 -24.60
CA TYR A 94 0.38 -40.22 -25.10
C TYR A 94 0.51 -40.42 -26.62
N HIS A 95 0.70 -39.33 -27.37
CA HIS A 95 0.85 -39.39 -28.83
C HIS A 95 2.12 -40.14 -29.26
N ARG A 96 3.24 -39.94 -28.55
CA ARG A 96 4.49 -40.70 -28.75
C ARG A 96 4.28 -42.20 -28.55
N ARG A 97 3.60 -42.60 -27.46
CA ARG A 97 3.32 -44.03 -27.15
C ARG A 97 2.34 -44.69 -28.11
N THR A 98 1.42 -43.93 -28.68
CA THR A 98 0.38 -44.43 -29.60
C THR A 98 0.74 -44.26 -31.07
N HIS A 99 1.93 -43.73 -31.38
CA HIS A 99 2.40 -43.41 -32.74
C HIS A 99 1.46 -42.49 -33.52
N LEU A 100 0.71 -41.62 -32.81
CA LEU A 100 -0.13 -40.60 -33.40
C LEU A 100 0.70 -39.32 -33.67
N PRO A 101 0.31 -38.49 -34.67
CA PRO A 101 0.97 -37.21 -34.90
C PRO A 101 0.82 -36.31 -33.66
N VAL A 102 1.92 -35.74 -33.19
CA VAL A 102 1.95 -34.88 -32.00
C VAL A 102 1.24 -33.56 -32.32
N PRO A 103 0.29 -33.11 -31.48
CA PRO A 103 -0.37 -31.82 -31.69
C PRO A 103 0.63 -30.66 -31.53
N PRO A 104 0.36 -29.51 -32.16
CA PRO A 104 1.17 -28.31 -31.93
C PRO A 104 1.13 -27.94 -30.45
N GLY A 105 2.32 -27.72 -29.87
CA GLY A 105 2.47 -27.38 -28.46
C GLY A 105 1.91 -25.98 -28.11
N PRO A 106 1.85 -25.64 -26.81
CA PRO A 106 1.44 -24.32 -26.35
C PRO A 106 2.35 -23.20 -26.89
N GLU A 107 1.81 -22.00 -27.04
CA GLU A 107 2.59 -20.82 -27.42
C GLU A 107 3.43 -20.31 -26.23
N TRP A 108 4.58 -20.94 -25.99
CA TRP A 108 5.44 -20.68 -24.85
C TRP A 108 6.03 -19.27 -24.83
N VAL A 109 6.43 -18.75 -25.99
CA VAL A 109 7.01 -17.40 -26.13
C VAL A 109 6.06 -16.32 -25.63
N ALA A 110 4.77 -16.40 -25.99
CA ALA A 110 3.77 -15.44 -25.53
C ALA A 110 3.44 -15.60 -24.04
N ALA A 111 3.47 -16.83 -23.51
CA ALA A 111 3.26 -17.09 -22.09
C ALA A 111 4.43 -16.55 -21.25
N LYS A 112 5.66 -16.74 -21.71
CA LYS A 112 6.89 -16.20 -21.11
C LYS A 112 6.85 -14.67 -21.05
N ALA A 113 6.62 -14.01 -22.18
CA ALA A 113 6.57 -12.55 -22.23
C ALA A 113 5.52 -11.97 -21.25
N ARG A 114 4.33 -12.58 -21.16
CA ARG A 114 3.29 -12.15 -20.20
C ARG A 114 3.70 -12.37 -18.75
N LEU A 115 4.45 -13.43 -18.46
CA LEU A 115 4.95 -13.71 -17.12
C LEU A 115 6.06 -12.73 -16.74
N GLU A 116 6.99 -12.45 -17.65
CA GLU A 116 8.03 -11.42 -17.48
C GLU A 116 7.42 -10.05 -17.22
N ASP A 117 6.45 -9.62 -18.03
CA ASP A 117 5.71 -8.36 -17.82
C ASP A 117 5.05 -8.31 -16.43
N SER A 118 4.51 -9.43 -15.96
CA SER A 118 3.85 -9.52 -14.65
C SER A 118 4.85 -9.45 -13.49
N VAL A 119 6.01 -10.08 -13.63
CA VAL A 119 7.10 -10.03 -12.66
C VAL A 119 7.72 -8.63 -12.60
N ASP A 120 7.94 -8.01 -13.75
CA ASP A 120 8.48 -6.66 -13.85
C ASP A 120 7.50 -5.64 -13.25
N ALA A 121 6.20 -5.75 -13.55
CA ALA A 121 5.17 -4.90 -12.95
C ALA A 121 5.18 -4.96 -11.41
N LEU A 122 5.38 -6.15 -10.83
CA LEU A 122 5.54 -6.33 -9.39
C LEU A 122 6.79 -5.65 -8.84
N TRP A 123 7.86 -5.51 -9.64
CA TRP A 123 9.13 -4.92 -9.20
C TRP A 123 9.15 -3.38 -9.20
N PHE A 124 8.33 -2.73 -10.03
CA PHE A 124 8.26 -1.26 -10.10
C PHE A 124 7.26 -0.63 -9.10
N ARG A 125 6.27 -1.40 -8.63
CA ARG A 125 5.23 -0.99 -7.65
C ARG A 125 5.62 -0.85 -6.16
N PRO A 126 6.69 -1.47 -5.62
CA PRO A 126 7.11 -1.32 -4.22
C PRO A 126 7.40 0.13 -3.84
N SER A 127 7.59 0.99 -4.83
CA SER A 127 7.68 2.44 -4.72
C SER A 127 6.55 3.04 -3.88
N ALA A 128 5.31 2.56 -4.01
CA ALA A 128 4.18 3.07 -3.20
C ALA A 128 4.21 2.52 -1.77
N LEU A 129 4.47 1.22 -1.58
CA LEU A 129 4.58 0.62 -0.24
C LEU A 129 5.73 1.22 0.56
N ARG A 130 6.88 1.51 -0.07
CA ARG A 130 8.05 2.15 0.57
C ARG A 130 7.76 3.54 1.11
N LEU A 131 6.80 4.26 0.52
CA LEU A 131 6.43 5.61 0.95
C LEU A 131 5.48 5.61 2.15
N TYR A 132 4.71 4.54 2.32
CA TYR A 132 3.58 4.54 3.24
C TYR A 132 3.64 3.44 4.30
N ALA A 133 4.41 2.36 4.14
CA ALA A 133 4.46 1.24 5.08
C ALA A 133 5.75 1.24 5.93
N ASP A 134 5.71 0.52 7.05
CA ASP A 134 6.92 0.28 7.86
C ASP A 134 7.91 -0.67 7.16
N THR A 135 9.16 -0.65 7.62
CA THR A 135 10.25 -1.45 7.04
C THR A 135 9.95 -2.94 7.07
N ALA A 136 9.31 -3.45 8.13
CA ALA A 136 8.99 -4.87 8.27
C ALA A 136 7.97 -5.34 7.21
N THR A 137 7.01 -4.48 6.87
CA THR A 137 6.00 -4.68 5.84
C THR A 137 6.64 -4.64 4.46
N VAL A 138 7.51 -3.67 4.21
CA VAL A 138 8.29 -3.61 2.95
C VAL A 138 9.14 -4.88 2.78
N ASP A 139 9.84 -5.33 3.82
CA ASP A 139 10.66 -6.55 3.77
C ASP A 139 9.84 -7.81 3.47
N LYS A 140 8.61 -7.89 3.98
CA LYS A 140 7.68 -8.99 3.66
C LYS A 140 7.22 -8.94 2.20
N ALA A 141 6.90 -7.76 1.68
CA ALA A 141 6.55 -7.58 0.27
C ALA A 141 7.73 -7.97 -0.64
N GLU A 142 8.94 -7.55 -0.30
CA GLU A 142 10.13 -7.91 -1.08
C GLU A 142 10.43 -9.41 -1.05
N ARG A 143 10.25 -10.09 0.10
CA ARG A 143 10.37 -11.55 0.18
C ARG A 143 9.39 -12.25 -0.76
N LEU A 144 8.14 -11.79 -0.76
CA LEU A 144 7.10 -12.29 -1.63
C LEU A 144 7.44 -12.10 -3.12
N MET A 145 7.96 -10.94 -3.50
CA MET A 145 8.41 -10.69 -4.87
C MET A 145 9.59 -11.58 -5.28
N ARG A 146 10.54 -11.84 -4.37
CA ARG A 146 11.65 -12.78 -4.64
C ARG A 146 11.14 -14.20 -4.84
N LEU A 147 10.12 -14.64 -4.11
CA LEU A 147 9.47 -15.93 -4.32
C LEU A 147 8.79 -16.02 -5.69
N VAL A 148 8.08 -14.97 -6.12
CA VAL A 148 7.50 -14.90 -7.47
C VAL A 148 8.59 -15.01 -8.53
N ARG A 149 9.70 -14.26 -8.37
CA ARG A 149 10.82 -14.31 -9.31
C ARG A 149 11.43 -15.70 -9.40
N SER A 150 11.69 -16.33 -8.24
CA SER A 150 12.21 -17.70 -8.15
C SER A 150 11.27 -18.68 -8.88
N ALA A 151 9.96 -18.61 -8.62
CA ALA A 151 8.95 -19.42 -9.28
C ALA A 151 8.91 -19.22 -10.81
N ALA A 152 9.06 -17.98 -11.27
CA ALA A 152 9.12 -17.68 -12.70
C ALA A 152 10.41 -18.22 -13.34
N ASP A 153 11.57 -18.06 -12.69
CA ASP A 153 12.84 -18.58 -13.19
C ASP A 153 12.82 -20.12 -13.25
N THR A 154 12.24 -20.81 -12.26
CA THR A 154 12.02 -22.27 -12.30
C THR A 154 11.04 -22.66 -13.41
N PHE A 155 10.02 -21.85 -13.69
CA PHE A 155 9.12 -22.08 -14.81
C PHE A 155 9.83 -21.96 -16.17
N TYR A 156 10.79 -21.04 -16.32
CA TYR A 156 11.59 -20.97 -17.55
C TYR A 156 12.43 -22.23 -17.76
N ALA A 157 12.92 -22.87 -16.69
CA ALA A 157 13.59 -24.17 -16.81
C ALA A 157 12.65 -25.29 -17.31
N VAL A 158 11.35 -25.24 -16.98
CA VAL A 158 10.34 -26.15 -17.55
C VAL A 158 10.19 -25.90 -19.06
N GLU A 159 10.08 -24.64 -19.44
CA GLU A 159 9.94 -24.23 -20.84
C GLU A 159 11.14 -24.69 -21.68
N ASP A 160 12.35 -24.40 -21.19
CA ASP A 160 13.61 -24.78 -21.86
C ASP A 160 13.68 -26.31 -22.01
N ALA A 161 13.35 -27.07 -20.95
CA ALA A 161 13.32 -28.53 -21.03
C ALA A 161 12.33 -29.05 -22.08
N ILE A 162 11.13 -28.44 -22.19
CA ILE A 162 10.13 -28.82 -23.20
C ILE A 162 10.63 -28.49 -24.62
N ASN A 163 11.24 -27.31 -24.81
CA ASN A 163 11.74 -26.86 -26.11
C ASN A 163 12.98 -27.65 -26.57
N GLU A 164 13.78 -28.16 -25.64
CA GLU A 164 14.99 -28.96 -25.90
C GLU A 164 14.72 -30.48 -25.95
N ASP A 165 13.45 -30.91 -25.94
CA ASP A 165 13.05 -32.34 -25.89
C ASP A 165 13.63 -33.11 -24.68
N LEU A 166 13.89 -32.41 -23.58
CA LEU A 166 14.32 -32.97 -22.29
C LEU A 166 13.12 -33.31 -21.40
N ASP A 167 13.35 -34.06 -20.31
CA ASP A 167 12.29 -34.38 -19.34
C ASP A 167 12.03 -33.20 -18.38
N PRO A 168 10.85 -32.56 -18.42
CA PRO A 168 10.51 -31.43 -17.55
C PRO A 168 10.08 -31.88 -16.13
N ALA A 169 9.89 -33.18 -15.88
CA ALA A 169 9.34 -33.68 -14.62
C ALA A 169 10.08 -33.21 -13.35
N PRO A 170 11.42 -33.16 -13.29
CA PRO A 170 12.14 -32.66 -12.12
C PRO A 170 11.82 -31.19 -11.79
N HIS A 171 11.57 -30.38 -12.82
CA HIS A 171 11.27 -28.96 -12.64
C HIS A 171 9.85 -28.73 -12.12
N TYR A 172 8.90 -29.65 -12.40
CA TYR A 172 7.53 -29.57 -11.90
C TYR A 172 7.42 -29.69 -10.38
N GLU A 173 8.27 -30.50 -9.74
CA GLU A 173 8.28 -30.61 -8.28
C GLU A 173 8.85 -29.34 -7.64
N SER A 174 9.92 -28.80 -8.23
CA SER A 174 10.57 -27.56 -7.76
C SER A 174 9.60 -26.38 -7.77
N ILE A 175 8.96 -26.10 -8.92
CA ILE A 175 8.01 -24.99 -9.04
C ILE A 175 6.77 -25.19 -8.17
N GLN A 176 6.32 -26.43 -7.96
CA GLN A 176 5.20 -26.71 -7.06
C GLN A 176 5.55 -26.33 -5.60
N GLY A 177 6.79 -26.61 -5.18
CA GLY A 177 7.30 -26.20 -3.87
C GLY A 177 7.31 -24.67 -3.71
N GLU A 178 7.79 -23.96 -4.72
CA GLU A 178 7.82 -22.49 -4.72
C GLU A 178 6.42 -21.87 -4.74
N LEU A 179 5.49 -22.43 -5.52
CA LEU A 179 4.09 -22.00 -5.53
C LEU A 179 3.41 -22.22 -4.18
N ASN A 180 3.72 -23.31 -3.48
CA ASN A 180 3.18 -23.55 -2.14
C ASN A 180 3.74 -22.53 -1.13
N ALA A 181 5.04 -22.21 -1.21
CA ALA A 181 5.65 -21.17 -0.40
C ALA A 181 5.04 -19.78 -0.69
N LEU A 182 4.79 -19.47 -1.96
CA LEU A 182 4.13 -18.23 -2.38
C LEU A 182 2.69 -18.14 -1.86
N LYS A 183 1.89 -19.19 -2.01
CA LYS A 183 0.51 -19.26 -1.47
C LYS A 183 0.48 -19.11 0.06
N GLY A 184 1.46 -19.69 0.76
CA GLY A 184 1.64 -19.51 2.20
C GLY A 184 1.94 -18.05 2.56
N GLY A 185 2.91 -17.44 1.88
CA GLY A 185 3.27 -16.04 2.10
C GLY A 185 2.14 -15.05 1.77
N ILE A 186 1.37 -15.29 0.72
CA ILE A 186 0.18 -14.48 0.37
C ILE A 186 -0.87 -14.57 1.49
N SER A 187 -1.08 -15.77 2.04
CA SER A 187 -2.01 -15.99 3.14
C SER A 187 -1.56 -15.28 4.43
N GLU A 188 -0.25 -15.30 4.72
CA GLU A 188 0.31 -14.54 5.83
C GLU A 188 0.17 -13.02 5.63
N TRP A 189 0.40 -12.54 4.41
CA TRP A 189 0.26 -11.13 4.06
C TRP A 189 -1.18 -10.64 4.21
N SER A 190 -2.16 -11.41 3.72
CA SER A 190 -3.57 -11.05 3.82
C SER A 190 -4.04 -10.99 5.28
N ALA A 191 -3.59 -11.92 6.12
CA ALA A 191 -3.85 -11.88 7.57
C ALA A 191 -3.24 -10.65 8.24
N VAL A 192 -1.99 -10.29 7.90
CA VAL A 192 -1.32 -9.10 8.43
C VAL A 192 -2.03 -7.82 7.98
N ALA A 193 -2.42 -7.72 6.72
CA ALA A 193 -3.18 -6.58 6.20
C ALA A 193 -4.53 -6.42 6.91
N ALA A 194 -5.28 -7.52 7.13
CA ALA A 194 -6.54 -7.45 7.87
C ALA A 194 -6.35 -6.92 9.31
N THR A 195 -5.22 -7.25 9.94
CA THR A 195 -4.93 -6.87 11.33
C THR A 195 -4.39 -5.44 11.45
N SER A 196 -3.49 -5.02 10.54
CA SER A 196 -2.89 -3.68 10.54
C SER A 196 -3.90 -2.60 10.14
N LEU A 197 -4.90 -2.95 9.32
CA LEU A 197 -5.92 -2.02 8.86
C LEU A 197 -7.09 -1.86 9.84
N GLY A 198 -7.23 -2.76 10.82
CA GLY A 198 -8.32 -2.79 11.79
C GLY A 198 -8.03 -2.09 13.14
N ARG A 199 -6.77 -1.78 13.46
CA ARG A 199 -6.45 -1.08 14.72
C ARG A 199 -6.44 0.44 14.53
N PRO A 200 -7.28 1.20 15.25
CA PRO A 200 -7.00 2.62 15.44
C PRO A 200 -5.71 2.74 16.23
N SER A 201 -4.77 3.54 15.75
CA SER A 201 -3.55 3.90 16.47
C SER A 201 -3.94 4.62 17.76
N GLU A 202 -3.64 4.02 18.91
CA GLU A 202 -3.63 4.69 20.22
C GLU A 202 -2.56 5.81 20.25
#